data_AF-A0AAW6TSS0-F1
#
_entry.id   AF-A0AAW6TSS0-F1
#
_cell.length_a   1.000
_cell.length_b   1.000
_cell.length_c   1.000
_cell.angle_alpha   90.00
_cell.angle_beta   90.00
_cell.angle_gamma   90.00
#
_symmetry.space_group_name_H-M   'P 1'
#
loop_
_entity.id
_entity.type
_entity.pdbx_description
1 polymer ?
#
loop_
_entity_poly.entity_id
_entity_poly.type
_entity_poly.pdbx_seq_one_letter_code
_entity_poly.pdbx_strand_id
1 'polypeptide(L)' 'MIRERADDTPNPAVEMQEKLPDGTAFKAAWFHLKRSGVAKLVTVHFFDGVER' A
#
# COMPACT_ATOMS: atom_id res chain seq x y z
N MET A 1 2.52 -12.08 19.31
CA MET A 1 2.02 -13.17 18.45
C MET A 1 1.11 -12.54 17.41
N ILE A 2 1.44 -12.63 16.12
CA ILE A 2 0.54 -12.23 15.03
C ILE A 2 -0.23 -13.49 14.65
N ARG A 3 -1.56 -13.43 14.63
CA ARG A 3 -2.43 -14.54 14.25
C ARG A 3 -3.33 -14.06 13.13
N GLU A 4 -3.34 -14.80 12.02
CA GLU A 4 -4.27 -14.56 10.93
C GLU A 4 -5.71 -14.72 11.42
N ARG A 5 -6.59 -13.81 11.00
CA ARG A 5 -8.02 -13.83 11.30
C ARG A 5 -8.77 -14.04 9.98
N ALA A 6 -9.06 -15.29 9.65
CA ALA A 6 -9.67 -15.67 8.37
C ALA A 6 -11.03 -15.01 8.11
N ASP A 7 -11.77 -14.68 9.17
CA ASP A 7 -13.10 -14.06 9.09
C ASP A 7 -13.04 -12.52 9.11
N ASP A 8 -11.87 -11.92 9.33
CA ASP A 8 -11.74 -10.46 9.31
C ASP A 8 -11.73 -9.98 7.86
N THR A 9 -12.48 -8.93 7.57
CA THR A 9 -12.43 -8.32 6.24
C THR A 9 -11.08 -7.64 6.09
N PRO A 10 -10.36 -7.83 4.96
CA PRO A 10 -9.15 -7.07 4.70
C PRO A 10 -9.44 -5.59 4.91
N ASN A 11 -8.55 -4.96 5.68
CA ASN A 11 -8.52 -3.52 5.86
C ASN A 11 -8.71 -2.83 4.49
N PRO A 12 -9.78 -2.02 4.26
CA PRO A 12 -9.99 -1.35 2.98
C PRO A 12 -8.73 -0.60 2.55
N ALA A 13 -8.05 -1.17 1.56
CA ALA A 13 -6.77 -0.72 1.09
C ALA A 13 -6.94 0.01 -0.24
N VAL A 14 -6.30 1.18 -0.35
CA VAL A 14 -6.16 1.89 -1.62
C VAL A 14 -4.74 1.65 -2.10
N GLU A 15 -4.62 1.10 -3.30
CA GLU A 15 -3.34 0.93 -3.96
C GLU A 15 -3.17 2.00 -5.03
N MET A 16 -2.02 2.65 -5.02
CA MET A 16 -1.67 3.71 -5.95
C MET A 16 -0.33 3.38 -6.58
N GLN A 17 -0.23 3.53 -7.90
CA GLN A 17 1.00 3.34 -8.65
C GLN A 17 1.34 4.63 -9.39
N GLU A 18 2.58 5.10 -9.21
CA GLU A 18 3.08 6.31 -9.83
C GLU A 18 4.54 6.16 -10.26
N LYS A 19 5.03 7.15 -11.01
CA LYS A 19 6.44 7.32 -11.37
C LYS A 19 7.00 8.55 -10.67
N LEU A 20 8.14 8.39 -10.01
CA LEU A 20 8.93 9.50 -9.47
C LEU A 20 9.51 10.36 -10.61
N PRO A 21 9.97 11.59 -10.33
CA PRO A 21 10.57 12.46 -11.34
C PRO A 21 11.78 11.87 -12.06
N ASP A 22 12.50 10.95 -11.41
CA ASP A 22 13.64 10.21 -12.00
C ASP A 22 13.21 9.00 -12.86
N GLY A 23 11.89 8.76 -12.99
CA GLY A 23 11.32 7.66 -13.76
C GLY A 23 11.05 6.40 -12.95
N THR A 24 11.50 6.31 -11.70
CA THR A 24 11.32 5.12 -10.85
C THR A 24 9.84 4.88 -10.58
N ALA A 25 9.35 3.69 -10.93
CA ALA A 25 7.99 3.29 -10.61
C ALA A 25 7.92 2.86 -9.14
N PHE A 26 6.85 3.27 -8.44
CA PHE A 26 6.56 2.75 -7.11
C PHE A 26 5.06 2.47 -6.95
N LYS A 27 4.75 1.55 -6.03
CA LYS A 27 3.39 1.25 -5.58
C LYS A 27 3.28 1.56 -4.09
N ALA A 28 2.32 2.39 -3.72
CA ALA A 28 1.98 2.67 -2.33
C ALA A 28 0.64 2.03 -1.98
N ALA A 29 0.61 1.30 -0.86
CA ALA A 29 -0.61 0.75 -0.28
C ALA A 29 -0.99 1.56 0.97
N TRP A 30 -2.20 2.08 0.96
CA TRP A 30 -2.78 2.89 2.02
C TRP A 30 -3.92 2.16 2.69
N PHE A 31 -4.10 2.40 3.98
CA PHE A 31 -5.25 1.92 4.73
C PHE A 31 -6.09 3.08 5.26
N HIS A 32 -7.41 3.04 5.01
CA HIS A 32 -8.31 4.04 5.56
C HIS A 32 -8.78 3.69 6.99
N LEU A 33 -8.33 4.48 7.97
CA LEU A 33 -8.77 4.39 9.36
C LEU A 33 -10.11 5.10 9.55
N LYS A 34 -11.21 4.37 9.33
CA LYS A 34 -12.59 4.90 9.40
C LYS A 34 -12.89 5.74 10.65
N ARG A 35 -12.39 5.32 11.82
CA ARG A 35 -12.67 6.00 13.10
C ARG A 35 -12.05 7.40 13.17
N SER A 36 -10.88 7.61 12.58
CA SER A 36 -10.19 8.91 12.60
C SER A 36 -10.32 9.67 11.30
N GLY A 37 -10.85 9.06 10.23
CA GLY A 37 -10.94 9.68 8.90
C GLY A 37 -9.57 9.93 8.26
N VAL A 38 -8.55 9.13 8.60
CA VAL A 38 -7.17 9.32 8.14
C VAL A 38 -6.74 8.13 7.29
N ALA A 39 -6.00 8.41 6.20
CA ALA A 39 -5.28 7.39 5.45
C ALA A 39 -3.90 7.16 6.06
N LYS A 40 -3.58 5.91 6.40
CA LYS A 40 -2.27 5.48 6.88
C LYS A 40 -1.51 4.81 5.74
N LEU A 41 -0.30 5.28 5.44
CA LEU A 41 0.60 4.56 4.55
C LEU A 41 1.04 3.26 5.23
N VAL A 42 0.81 2.12 4.57
CA VAL A 42 1.13 0.80 5.11
C VAL A 42 2.43 0.30 4.54
N THR A 43 2.57 0.34 3.21
CA THR A 43 3.74 -0.17 2.50
C THR A 43 4.01 0.65 1.25
N VAL A 44 5.29 0.89 0.97
CA VAL A 44 5.78 1.40 -0.32
C VAL A 44 6.69 0.35 -0.92
N HIS A 45 6.44 0.00 -2.17
CA HIS A 45 7.28 -0.88 -2.96
C HIS A 45 7.87 -0.08 -4.10
N PHE A 46 9.20 0.00 -4.16
CA PHE A 46 9.94 0.52 -5.30
C PHE A 46 10.23 -0.62 -6.26
N PHE A 47 9.98 -0.41 -7.54
CA PHE A 47 10.35 -1.36 -8.57
C PHE A 47 11.71 -0.93 -9.12
N ASP A 48 12.77 -1.62 -8.70
CA ASP A 48 14.07 -1.48 -9.37
C ASP A 48 13.93 -2.00 -10.80
N GLY A 49 14.27 -1.14 -11.75
CA GLY A 49 14.10 -1.38 -13.17
C GLY A 49 14.79 -2.67 -13.63
N VAL A 50 14.01 -3.74 -13.75
CA VAL A 50 14.22 -4.77 -14.76
C VAL A 50 12.85 -5.03 -15.39
N GLU A 51 12.38 -4.07 -16.19
CA GLU A 51 11.53 -4.42 -17.33
C GLU A 51 12.41 -5.27 -18.26
N ARG A 52 12.08 -6.55 -18.39
CA ARG A 52 12.57 -7.42 -19.45
C ARG A 52 11.58 -7.41 -20.60
#